data_AF-A0A7J8VD90-F1
#
_entry.id   AF-A0A7J8VD90-F1
#
_cell.length_a   1.000
_cell.length_b   1.000
_cell.length_c   1.000
_cell.angle_alpha   90.00
_cell.angle_beta   90.00
_cell.angle_gamma   90.00
#
_symmetry.space_group_name_H-M   'P 1'
#
loop_
_entity.id
_entity.type
_entity.pdbx_description
1 polymer ?
#
loop_
_entity_poly.entity_id
_entity_poly.type
_entity_poly.pdbx_seq_one_letter_code
_entity_poly.pdbx_strand_id
1 'polypeptide(L)'
;MSLRDGVDASGRKGKGKGVYQYVDKYGANVDGYSPIYNTNDWSPSGDVYVGGTTGLAIWAVTLAGILAGGALLVYNTSALAQ
;
A
#
# COMPACT_ATOMS: atom_id res chain seq x y z
N MET A 1 14.71 -3.25 18.55
CA MET A 1 14.10 -3.69 17.28
C MET A 1 13.52 -5.07 17.53
N SER A 2 12.19 -5.22 17.49
CA SER A 2 11.55 -6.53 17.66
C SER A 2 11.51 -7.22 16.30
N LEU A 3 12.60 -7.90 15.94
CA LEU A 3 12.67 -8.69 14.72
C LEU A 3 12.11 -10.08 15.00
N ARG A 4 11.27 -10.59 14.10
CA ARG A 4 10.80 -11.98 14.16
C ARG A 4 12.02 -12.90 14.10
N ASP A 5 12.15 -13.77 15.10
CA ASP A 5 13.29 -14.69 15.29
C ASP A 5 14.67 -14.00 15.40
N GLY A 6 14.71 -12.69 15.65
CA GLY A 6 15.95 -11.92 15.78
C GLY A 6 16.72 -11.72 14.46
N VAL A 7 16.11 -12.00 13.31
CA VAL A 7 16.72 -11.89 11.99
C VAL A 7 16.06 -10.81 11.12
N ASP A 8 16.84 -10.18 10.26
CA ASP A 8 16.34 -9.25 9.26
C ASP A 8 15.62 -9.98 8.11
N ALA A 9 15.04 -9.22 7.17
CA ALA A 9 14.34 -9.78 6.01
C ALA A 9 15.25 -10.61 5.07
N SER A 10 16.57 -10.56 5.25
CA SER A 10 17.55 -11.39 4.52
C SER A 10 17.98 -12.62 5.33
N GLY A 11 17.36 -12.88 6.49
CA GLY A 11 17.68 -14.00 7.38
C GLY A 11 18.96 -13.83 8.19
N ARG A 12 19.55 -12.62 8.23
CA ARG A 12 20.78 -12.36 8.97
C ARG A 12 20.46 -11.84 10.36
N LYS A 13 21.25 -12.22 11.36
CA LYS A 13 21.19 -11.58 12.68
C LYS A 13 21.44 -10.09 12.52
N GLY A 14 20.50 -9.27 12.96
CA GLY A 14 20.61 -7.81 12.87
C GLY A 14 21.84 -7.33 13.65
N LYS A 15 22.78 -6.69 12.94
CA LYS A 15 23.99 -6.08 13.55
C LYS A 15 23.81 -4.60 13.89
N GLY A 16 22.79 -3.98 13.32
CA GLY A 16 22.47 -2.58 13.58
C GLY A 16 21.85 -2.40 14.96
N LYS A 17 22.09 -1.26 15.58
CA LYS A 17 21.51 -0.94 16.89
C LYS A 17 20.01 -0.52 16.82
N GLY A 18 19.36 -0.85 15.71
CA GLY A 18 17.99 -0.47 15.38
C GLY A 18 17.91 0.96 14.85
N VAL A 19 16.94 1.20 13.95
CA VAL A 19 16.69 2.54 13.37
C VAL A 19 16.43 3.57 14.48
N TYR A 20 15.91 3.16 15.64
CA TYR A 20 15.51 4.00 16.77
C TYR A 20 16.46 3.99 17.98
N GLN A 21 17.73 3.62 17.80
CA GLN A 21 18.67 3.45 18.91
C GLN A 21 18.76 4.66 19.86
N TYR A 22 18.64 5.88 19.31
CA TYR A 22 18.87 7.10 20.08
C TYR A 22 17.61 7.92 20.33
N VAL A 23 16.43 7.41 19.96
CA VAL A 23 15.15 8.09 20.20
C VAL A 23 14.97 8.36 21.69
N ASP A 24 15.24 7.38 22.55
CA ASP A 24 15.09 7.57 24.00
C ASP A 24 16.07 8.60 24.57
N LYS A 25 17.19 8.88 23.88
CA LYS A 25 18.23 9.82 24.32
C LYS A 25 17.98 11.24 23.82
N TYR A 26 17.49 11.41 22.59
CA TYR A 26 17.38 12.71 21.93
C TYR A 26 15.95 13.09 21.54
N GLY A 27 14.97 12.22 21.76
CA GLY A 27 13.57 12.40 21.35
C GLY A 27 13.27 11.95 19.91
N ALA A 28 14.27 11.98 19.02
CA ALA A 28 14.17 11.49 17.64
C ALA A 28 15.55 11.07 17.10
N ASN A 29 15.60 10.30 16.01
CA ASN A 29 16.85 10.05 15.28
C ASN A 29 17.16 11.16 14.28
N VAL A 30 18.32 11.07 13.61
CA VAL A 30 18.75 11.96 12.52
C VAL A 30 17.62 12.19 11.50
N ASP A 31 16.99 11.13 11.03
CA ASP A 31 15.86 11.20 10.09
C ASP A 31 14.63 11.88 10.69
N GLY A 32 14.37 11.74 11.99
CA GLY A 32 13.23 12.37 12.66
C GLY A 32 13.31 13.91 12.75
N TYR A 33 14.48 14.51 12.48
CA TYR A 33 14.64 15.96 12.35
C TYR A 33 14.58 16.45 10.90
N SER A 34 14.51 15.54 9.92
CA SER A 34 14.46 15.94 8.52
C SER A 34 13.06 16.42 8.16
N PRO A 35 12.91 17.57 7.46
CA PRO A 35 11.59 18.14 7.12
C PRO A 35 10.65 17.17 6.39
N ILE A 36 11.19 16.23 5.62
CA ILE A 36 10.46 15.14 4.95
C ILE A 36 9.64 14.26 5.92
N TYR A 37 10.06 14.10 7.18
CA TYR A 37 9.35 13.28 8.17
C TYR A 37 8.39 14.10 9.06
N ASN A 38 8.18 15.38 8.75
CA ASN A 38 7.15 16.18 9.40
C ASN A 38 5.76 15.68 8.96
N THR A 39 5.05 14.99 9.86
CA THR A 39 3.73 14.43 9.55
C THR A 39 2.68 15.49 9.23
N ASN A 40 2.91 16.76 9.60
CA ASN A 40 2.04 17.87 9.20
C ASN A 40 2.10 18.16 7.69
N ASP A 41 3.19 17.75 7.02
CA ASP A 41 3.38 17.96 5.58
C ASP A 41 2.94 16.74 4.75
N TRP A 42 2.54 15.64 5.41
CA TRP A 42 2.09 14.44 4.72
C TRP A 42 0.69 14.63 4.17
N SER A 43 0.43 14.05 2.99
CA SER A 43 -0.93 13.98 2.47
C SER A 43 -1.80 13.16 3.44
N PRO A 44 -2.97 13.67 3.87
CA PRO A 44 -3.92 12.92 4.70
C PRO A 44 -4.43 11.63 4.05
N SER A 45 -4.24 11.48 2.73
CA SER A 45 -4.60 10.30 1.96
C SER A 45 -3.38 9.61 1.34
N GLY A 46 -2.17 9.83 1.88
CA GLY A 46 -0.93 9.28 1.32
C GLY A 46 -0.81 7.76 1.44
N ASP A 47 -1.55 7.16 2.36
CA ASP A 47 -1.53 5.74 2.70
C ASP A 47 -2.82 4.98 2.32
N VAL A 48 -3.83 5.68 1.78
CA VAL A 48 -5.13 5.11 1.42
C VAL A 48 -5.56 5.49 0.01
N TYR A 49 -6.46 4.70 -0.57
CA TYR A 49 -7.07 5.07 -1.85
C TYR A 49 -7.94 6.32 -1.67
N VAL A 50 -7.60 7.40 -2.38
CA VAL A 50 -8.22 8.73 -2.24
C VAL A 50 -9.74 8.71 -2.43
N GLY A 51 -10.25 7.87 -3.33
CA GLY A 51 -11.69 7.74 -3.58
C GLY A 51 -12.47 7.02 -2.47
N GLY A 52 -11.76 6.45 -1.48
CA GLY A 52 -12.35 5.65 -0.41
C GLY A 52 -13.12 4.43 -0.91
N THR A 53 -13.96 3.87 -0.04
CA THR A 53 -14.81 2.72 -0.37
C THR A 53 -15.79 3.02 -1.50
N THR A 54 -16.33 4.24 -1.57
CA THR A 54 -17.25 4.66 -2.64
C THR A 54 -16.56 4.66 -4.00
N GLY A 55 -15.35 5.23 -4.10
CA GLY A 55 -14.57 5.22 -5.34
C GLY A 55 -14.17 3.80 -5.75
N LEU A 56 -13.82 2.94 -4.79
CA LEU A 56 -13.56 1.53 -5.04
C LEU A 56 -14.80 0.80 -5.58
N ALA A 57 -15.99 1.09 -5.03
CA ALA A 57 -17.24 0.49 -5.50
C ALA A 57 -17.57 0.93 -6.94
N ILE A 58 -17.42 2.22 -7.26
CA ILE A 58 -17.59 2.74 -8.63
C ILE A 58 -16.62 2.05 -9.59
N TRP A 59 -15.35 1.94 -9.20
CA TRP A 59 -14.34 1.24 -9.99
C TRP A 59 -14.73 -0.23 -10.24
N ALA A 60 -15.15 -0.94 -9.20
CA ALA A 60 -15.52 -2.35 -9.29
C ALA A 60 -16.74 -2.57 -10.19
N VAL A 61 -17.78 -1.73 -10.06
CA VAL A 61 -18.97 -1.78 -10.92
C VAL A 61 -18.60 -1.48 -12.37
N THR A 62 -17.74 -0.49 -12.60
CA THR A 62 -17.29 -0.14 -13.96
C THR A 62 -16.53 -1.29 -14.59
N LEU A 63 -15.58 -1.89 -13.86
CA LEU A 63 -14.82 -3.04 -14.33
C LEU A 63 -15.74 -4.22 -14.64
N ALA A 64 -16.65 -4.55 -13.73
CA ALA A 64 -17.62 -5.63 -13.92
C ALA A 64 -18.51 -5.38 -15.15
N GLY A 65 -18.98 -4.15 -15.35
CA GLY A 65 -19.79 -3.75 -16.51
C GLY A 65 -19.05 -3.95 -17.84
N ILE A 66 -17.78 -3.55 -17.91
CA ILE A 66 -16.95 -3.75 -19.10
C ILE A 66 -16.74 -5.24 -19.38
N LEU A 67 -16.40 -6.02 -18.36
CA LEU A 67 -16.17 -7.46 -18.51
C LEU A 67 -17.45 -8.20 -18.93
N ALA A 68 -18.59 -7.92 -18.28
CA ALA A 68 -19.87 -8.52 -18.62
C ALA A 68 -20.34 -8.12 -20.02
N GLY A 69 -20.21 -6.84 -20.37
CA GLY A 69 -20.51 -6.35 -21.71
C GLY A 69 -19.64 -7.01 -22.78
N GLY A 70 -18.34 -7.10 -22.54
CA GLY A 70 -17.40 -7.79 -23.43
C GLY A 70 -17.75 -9.27 -23.61
N ALA A 71 -18.00 -9.99 -22.51
CA ALA A 71 -18.41 -11.39 -22.55
C ALA A 71 -19.72 -11.60 -23.32
N LEU A 72 -20.71 -10.73 -23.12
CA LEU A 72 -21.98 -10.77 -23.84
C LEU A 72 -21.80 -10.56 -25.34
N LEU A 73 -20.98 -9.58 -25.74
CA LEU A 73 -20.69 -9.31 -27.15
C LEU A 73 -19.97 -10.49 -27.81
N VAL A 74 -18.98 -11.07 -27.13
CA VAL A 74 -18.28 -12.26 -27.60
C VAL A 74 -19.26 -13.42 -27.77
N TYR A 75 -20.07 -13.71 -26.75
CA TYR A 75 -21.05 -14.80 -26.81
C TYR A 75 -21.97 -14.64 -28.04
N ASN A 76 -22.61 -13.48 -28.17
CA ASN A 76 -23.58 -13.20 -29.24
C ASN A 76 -22.98 -13.17 -30.66
N THR A 77 -21.66 -12.96 -30.79
CA THR A 77 -20.97 -12.93 -32.09
C THR A 77 -20.14 -14.19 -32.36
N SER A 78 -20.10 -15.12 -31.41
CA SER A 78 -19.36 -16.38 -31.52
C SER A 78 -20.24 -17.53 -32.01
N ALA A 79 -19.59 -18.60 -32.47
CA ALA A 79 -20.25 -19.86 -32.81
C ALA A 79 -20.88 -20.59 -31.59
N LEU A 80 -20.64 -20.14 -30.35
CA LEU A 80 -21.27 -20.71 -29.15
C LEU A 80 -22.76 -20.34 -29.05
N ALA A 81 -23.18 -19.23 -29.64
CA ALA A 81 -24.58 -18.78 -29.64
C ALA A 81 -25.39 -19.27 -30.86
N GLN A 82 -24.79 -20.13 -31.69
CA GLN A 82 -25.35 -20.64 -32.94
C GLN A 82 -25.85 -22.08 -32.81
#